data_AF-A0A9D3MGN4-F1
#
_entry.id   AF-A0A9D3MGN4-F1
#
_cell.length_a   1.000
_cell.length_b   1.000
_cell.length_c   1.000
_cell.angle_alpha   90.00
_cell.angle_beta   90.00
_cell.angle_gamma   90.00
#
_symmetry.space_group_name_H-M   'P 1'
#
loop_
_entity.id
_entity.type
_entity.pdbx_description
1 polymer ?
#
loop_
_entity_poly.entity_id
_entity_poly.type
_entity_poly.pdbx_seq_one_letter_code
_entity_poly.pdbx_strand_id
1 'polypeptide(L)'
;MLRKGLLYFNARLKMLERRQQQIRDLRVKHEKLKGELEDVKNKLMLDPQKWIGEFEVEPDLDEESQEYLEALAQVTGELEYCVNLCKSRVMMETCFDVEATSLPHGGPRELRV
;
A
#
# COMPACT_ATOMS: atom_id res chain seq x y z
N MET A 1 21.97 4.63 -43.30
CA MET A 1 22.35 4.51 -41.87
C MET A 1 21.37 5.22 -40.92
N LEU A 2 20.79 6.39 -41.29
CA LEU A 2 19.89 7.17 -40.42
C LEU A 2 18.63 6.45 -39.88
N ARG A 3 17.96 5.59 -40.68
CA ARG A 3 16.75 4.88 -40.21
C ARG A 3 16.99 3.94 -39.03
N LYS A 4 18.10 3.19 -39.02
CA LYS A 4 18.43 2.26 -37.92
C LYS A 4 18.74 3.01 -36.61
N GLY A 5 19.40 4.16 -36.70
CA GLY A 5 19.66 5.02 -35.53
C GLY A 5 18.38 5.56 -34.89
N LEU A 6 17.43 6.01 -35.70
CA LEU A 6 16.14 6.52 -35.21
C LEU A 6 15.31 5.45 -34.50
N LEU A 7 15.28 4.22 -35.03
CA LEU A 7 14.57 3.09 -34.37
C LEU A 7 15.19 2.72 -33.02
N TYR A 8 16.52 2.65 -32.93
CA TYR A 8 17.22 2.36 -31.67
C TYR A 8 16.97 3.45 -30.62
N PHE A 9 17.00 4.72 -31.05
CA PHE A 9 16.70 5.85 -30.18
C PHE A 9 15.24 5.81 -29.68
N ASN A 10 14.26 5.53 -30.56
CA ASN A 10 12.86 5.42 -30.16
C ASN A 10 12.61 4.26 -29.20
N ALA A 11 13.27 3.11 -29.41
CA ALA A 11 13.17 1.97 -28.51
C ALA A 11 13.75 2.29 -27.13
N ARG A 12 14.91 2.95 -27.08
CA ARG A 12 15.53 3.41 -25.82
C ARG A 12 14.65 4.43 -25.09
N LEU A 13 14.10 5.41 -25.79
CA LEU A 13 13.17 6.38 -25.21
C LEU A 13 11.95 5.69 -24.58
N LYS A 14 11.31 4.78 -25.32
CA LYS A 14 10.15 4.04 -24.80
C LYS A 14 10.47 3.20 -23.56
N MET A 15 11.66 2.63 -23.47
CA MET A 15 12.08 1.89 -22.27
C MET A 15 12.24 2.83 -21.07
N LEU A 16 12.89 3.99 -21.27
CA LEU A 16 13.04 5.00 -20.23
C LEU A 16 11.68 5.55 -19.77
N GLU A 17 10.78 5.86 -20.70
CA GLU A 17 9.42 6.33 -20.39
C GLU A 17 8.62 5.32 -19.55
N ARG A 18 8.70 4.02 -19.90
CA ARG A 18 8.02 2.96 -19.12
C ARG A 18 8.57 2.82 -17.71
N ARG A 19 9.89 2.93 -17.54
CA ARG A 19 10.52 2.89 -16.21
C ARG A 19 10.10 4.09 -15.37
N GLN A 20 10.18 5.29 -15.93
CA GLN A 20 9.70 6.53 -15.32
C GLN A 20 8.23 6.42 -14.90
N GLN A 21 7.37 5.83 -15.74
CA GLN A 21 5.97 5.59 -15.39
C GLN A 21 5.82 4.61 -14.21
N GLN A 22 6.59 3.53 -14.18
CA GLN A 22 6.59 2.59 -13.07
C GLN A 22 7.04 3.25 -11.77
N ILE A 23 8.12 4.03 -11.80
CA ILE A 23 8.61 4.74 -10.61
C ILE A 23 7.51 5.65 -10.04
N ARG A 24 6.82 6.42 -10.90
CA ARG A 24 5.69 7.26 -10.48
C ARG A 24 4.56 6.46 -9.85
N ASP A 25 4.14 5.37 -10.49
CA ASP A 25 3.05 4.53 -10.01
C ASP A 25 3.40 3.90 -8.64
N LEU A 26 4.64 3.42 -8.52
CA LEU A 26 5.15 2.78 -7.32
C LEU A 26 5.30 3.79 -6.18
N ARG A 27 5.69 5.05 -6.46
CA ARG A 27 5.68 6.14 -5.47
C ARG A 27 4.28 6.43 -4.94
N VAL A 28 3.29 6.54 -5.83
CA VAL A 28 1.89 6.76 -5.44
C VAL A 28 1.41 5.58 -4.57
N LYS A 29 1.73 4.35 -4.94
CA LYS A 29 1.40 3.16 -4.16
C LYS A 29 2.08 3.19 -2.78
N HIS A 30 3.36 3.56 -2.73
CA HIS A 30 4.13 3.68 -1.51
C HIS A 30 3.51 4.68 -0.53
N GLU A 31 3.23 5.90 -0.97
CA GLU A 31 2.59 6.92 -0.12
C GLU A 31 1.21 6.48 0.37
N LYS A 32 0.42 5.86 -0.51
CA LYS A 32 -0.90 5.31 -0.13
C LYS A 32 -0.76 4.25 0.97
N LEU A 33 0.15 3.29 0.80
CA LEU A 33 0.37 2.24 1.79
C LEU A 33 0.91 2.79 3.11
N LYS A 34 1.72 3.85 3.06
CA LYS A 34 2.23 4.53 4.25
C LYS A 34 1.06 5.10 5.05
N GLY A 35 0.18 5.85 4.38
CA GLY A 35 -1.07 6.36 4.95
C GLY A 35 -1.98 5.27 5.55
N GLU A 36 -2.17 4.16 4.82
CA GLU A 36 -2.93 3.01 5.32
C GLU A 36 -2.28 2.37 6.56
N LEU A 37 -0.95 2.26 6.59
CA LEU A 37 -0.24 1.75 7.75
C LEU A 37 -0.44 2.66 8.96
N GLU A 38 -0.38 3.98 8.78
CA GLU A 38 -0.58 4.93 9.89
C GLU A 38 -1.99 4.78 10.48
N ASP A 39 -3.02 4.68 9.65
CA ASP A 39 -4.41 4.50 10.11
C ASP A 39 -4.57 3.21 10.91
N VAL A 40 -4.09 2.09 10.39
CA VAL A 40 -4.20 0.78 11.05
C VAL A 40 -3.36 0.74 12.33
N LYS A 41 -2.17 1.33 12.33
CA LYS A 41 -1.32 1.43 13.53
C LYS A 41 -1.95 2.33 14.59
N ASN A 42 -2.58 3.43 14.21
CA ASN A 42 -3.35 4.28 15.13
C ASN A 42 -4.49 3.50 15.79
N LYS A 43 -5.21 2.67 15.02
CA LYS A 43 -6.24 1.77 15.57
C LYS A 43 -5.66 0.74 16.54
N LEU A 44 -4.43 0.28 16.30
CA LEU A 44 -3.69 -0.63 17.19
C LEU A 44 -2.96 0.08 18.34
N MET A 45 -3.10 1.42 18.49
CA MET A 45 -2.40 2.23 19.49
C MET A 45 -0.87 2.02 19.50
N LEU A 46 -0.27 1.81 18.32
CA LEU A 46 1.17 1.62 18.17
C LEU A 46 1.89 2.97 18.07
N ASP A 47 3.07 3.06 18.69
CA ASP A 47 3.84 4.30 18.73
C ASP A 47 4.30 4.75 17.31
N PRO A 48 3.95 5.97 16.86
CA PRO A 48 4.29 6.49 15.54
C PRO A 48 5.80 6.68 15.34
N GLN A 49 6.57 6.99 16.39
CA GLN A 49 7.98 7.34 16.25
C GLN A 49 8.88 6.16 15.92
N LYS A 50 8.42 4.92 16.17
CA LYS A 50 9.23 3.72 15.92
C LYS A 50 9.40 3.37 14.44
N TRP A 51 8.57 3.92 13.54
CA TRP A 51 8.49 3.45 12.16
C TRP A 51 8.50 4.55 11.08
N ILE A 52 8.54 5.84 11.46
CA ILE A 52 8.53 6.98 10.52
C ILE A 52 9.71 6.94 9.51
N GLY A 53 10.81 6.22 9.81
CA GLY A 53 11.97 6.08 8.93
C GLY A 53 12.26 4.65 8.44
N GLU A 54 11.44 3.64 8.80
CA GLU A 54 11.73 2.24 8.40
C GLU A 54 11.46 1.99 6.91
N PHE A 55 10.60 2.81 6.29
CA PHE A 55 10.17 2.63 4.90
C PHE A 55 10.60 3.79 3.99
N GLU A 56 11.67 4.50 4.34
CA GLU A 56 12.22 5.55 3.48
C GLU A 56 13.25 4.96 2.50
N VAL A 57 13.16 5.34 1.23
CA VAL A 57 14.17 4.96 0.23
C VAL A 57 15.40 5.86 0.40
N GLU A 58 16.59 5.29 0.30
CA GLU A 58 17.85 6.05 0.45
C GLU A 58 17.86 7.30 -0.45
N PRO A 59 18.06 8.51 0.13
CA PRO A 59 17.95 9.77 -0.61
C PRO A 59 19.13 10.05 -1.56
N ASP A 60 20.20 9.24 -1.50
CA ASP A 60 21.37 9.36 -2.38
C ASP A 60 21.17 8.65 -3.73
N LEU A 61 20.13 7.81 -3.85
CA LEU A 61 19.80 7.11 -5.08
C LEU A 61 19.16 8.06 -6.10
N ASP A 62 19.66 8.02 -7.32
CA ASP A 62 19.10 8.78 -8.43
C ASP A 62 17.66 8.31 -8.74
N GLU A 63 16.70 9.23 -8.65
CA GLU A 63 15.25 8.96 -8.71
C GLU A 63 14.80 8.35 -10.05
N GLU A 64 15.65 8.39 -11.08
CA GLU A 64 15.38 7.83 -12.40
C GLU A 64 16.16 6.51 -12.66
N SER A 65 17.00 6.10 -11.70
CA SER A 65 17.88 4.93 -11.80
C SER A 65 17.18 3.61 -11.51
N GLN A 66 17.80 2.49 -11.93
CA GLN A 66 17.19 1.15 -11.74
C GLN A 66 17.18 0.82 -10.26
N GLU A 67 18.27 1.17 -9.60
CA GLU A 67 18.51 0.96 -8.18
C GLU A 67 17.43 1.65 -7.35
N TYR A 68 17.01 2.87 -7.72
CA TYR A 68 15.88 3.54 -7.06
C TYR A 68 14.56 2.80 -7.26
N LEU A 69 14.26 2.33 -8.47
CA LEU A 69 13.05 1.55 -8.73
C LEU A 69 13.02 0.25 -7.92
N GLU A 70 14.15 -0.46 -7.85
CA GLU A 70 14.28 -1.71 -7.08
C GLU A 70 14.17 -1.47 -5.57
N ALA A 71 14.87 -0.45 -5.05
CA ALA A 71 14.80 -0.07 -3.65
C ALA A 71 13.38 0.37 -3.26
N LEU A 72 12.74 1.22 -4.06
CA LEU A 72 11.35 1.64 -3.85
C LEU A 72 10.41 0.43 -3.91
N ALA A 73 10.62 -0.51 -4.83
CA ALA A 73 9.81 -1.73 -4.93
C ALA A 73 9.95 -2.62 -3.69
N GLN A 74 11.18 -2.83 -3.22
CA GLN A 74 11.45 -3.62 -2.01
C GLN A 74 10.78 -2.99 -0.79
N VAL A 75 11.07 -1.72 -0.52
CA VAL A 75 10.54 -0.99 0.63
C VAL A 75 9.00 -0.92 0.58
N THR A 76 8.42 -0.75 -0.60
CA THR A 76 6.96 -0.79 -0.79
C THR A 76 6.38 -2.17 -0.50
N GLY A 77 7.10 -3.25 -0.84
CA GLY A 77 6.70 -4.63 -0.51
C GLY A 77 6.73 -4.91 0.99
N GLU A 78 7.77 -4.48 1.70
CA GLU A 78 7.87 -4.60 3.15
C GLU A 78 6.76 -3.80 3.85
N LEU A 79 6.50 -2.59 3.35
CA LEU A 79 5.41 -1.73 3.81
C LEU A 79 4.05 -2.41 3.65
N GLU A 80 3.77 -3.00 2.48
CA GLU A 80 2.54 -3.74 2.21
C GLU A 80 2.39 -4.96 3.13
N TYR A 81 3.48 -5.69 3.38
CA TYR A 81 3.48 -6.81 4.32
C TYR A 81 3.14 -6.36 5.75
N CYS A 82 3.73 -5.26 6.22
CA CYS A 82 3.40 -4.68 7.52
C CYS A 82 1.94 -4.23 7.60
N VAL A 83 1.42 -3.58 6.56
CA VAL A 83 -0.01 -3.20 6.48
C VAL A 83 -0.89 -4.43 6.62
N ASN A 84 -0.59 -5.50 5.88
CA ASN A 84 -1.36 -6.75 5.93
C ASN A 84 -1.31 -7.41 7.31
N LEU A 85 -0.14 -7.45 7.95
CA LEU A 85 0.01 -7.99 9.29
C LEU A 85 -0.79 -7.18 10.32
N CYS A 86 -0.71 -5.85 10.27
CA CYS A 86 -1.46 -4.96 11.13
C CYS A 86 -2.97 -5.12 10.90
N LYS A 87 -3.43 -5.18 9.65
CA LYS A 87 -4.85 -5.42 9.30
C LYS A 87 -5.34 -6.77 9.82
N SER A 88 -4.52 -7.81 9.69
CA SER A 88 -4.83 -9.13 10.23
C SER A 88 -4.97 -9.12 11.75
N ARG A 89 -4.10 -8.39 12.47
CA ARG A 89 -4.23 -8.22 13.93
C ARG A 89 -5.50 -7.49 14.31
N VAL A 90 -5.82 -6.37 13.65
CA VAL A 90 -7.07 -5.64 13.88
C VAL A 90 -8.27 -6.57 13.68
N MET A 91 -8.34 -7.31 12.56
CA MET A 91 -9.44 -8.23 12.29
C MET A 91 -9.54 -9.37 13.31
N MET A 92 -8.41 -9.84 13.85
CA MET A 92 -8.39 -10.88 14.87
C MET A 92 -8.86 -10.37 16.24
N GLU A 93 -8.70 -9.08 16.53
CA GLU A 93 -9.13 -8.44 17.78
C GLU A 93 -10.54 -7.79 17.71
N THR A 94 -11.02 -7.41 16.52
CA THR A 94 -12.37 -6.81 16.34
C THR A 94 -13.47 -7.82 16.02
N CYS A 95 -13.19 -9.12 15.97
CA CYS A 95 -14.24 -10.13 15.81
C CYS A 95 -15.08 -10.35 17.09
N PHE A 96 -14.77 -9.65 18.19
CA PHE A 96 -15.54 -9.74 19.44
C PHE A 96 -16.57 -8.61 19.64
N ASP A 97 -16.65 -7.63 18.74
CA ASP A 97 -17.64 -6.54 18.83
C ASP A 97 -18.41 -6.38 17.51
N VAL A 98 -19.14 -7.43 17.14
CA VAL A 98 -20.41 -7.26 16.44
C VAL A 98 -21.48 -7.32 17.53
N GLU A 99 -21.64 -6.21 18.27
CA GLU A 99 -22.96 -5.94 18.85
C GLU A 99 -23.92 -5.76 17.69
N ALA A 100 -24.61 -6.85 17.33
CA ALA A 100 -25.75 -6.85 16.45
C ALA A 100 -26.93 -6.12 17.10
N THR A 101 -26.79 -4.81 17.33
CA THR A 101 -27.94 -3.92 17.55
C THR A 101 -28.53 -3.60 16.18
N SER A 102 -29.34 -4.53 15.68
CA SER A 102 -30.55 -4.22 14.89
C SER A 102 -31.40 -5.47 14.67
N LEU A 103 -32.00 -5.99 15.74
CA LEU A 103 -33.31 -6.62 15.63
C LEU A 103 -34.38 -5.58 15.99
N PRO A 104 -35.05 -4.93 15.03
CA PRO A 104 -36.42 -4.47 15.24
C PRO A 104 -37.34 -5.67 15.02
N HIS A 105 -37.35 -6.65 15.92
CA HIS A 105 -38.45 -7.62 15.96
C HIS A 105 -39.61 -6.97 16.74
N GLY A 106 -40.31 -6.09 16.03
CA GLY A 106 -41.72 -5.84 16.32
C GLY A 106 -42.48 -7.16 16.18
N GLY A 107 -43.23 -7.53 17.22
CA GLY A 107 -44.18 -8.65 17.18
C GLY A 107 -45.31 -8.43 16.17
N PRO A 108 -46.25 -9.39 16.03
CA PRO A 108 -47.05 -9.83 17.16
C PRO A 108 -47.18 -11.35 17.32
N ARG A 109 -47.68 -11.67 18.51
CA ARG A 109 -48.10 -12.97 19.04
C ARG A 109 -49.20 -13.57 18.18
N GLU A 110 -49.20 -14.91 18.01
CA GLU A 110 -50.33 -15.83 17.81
C GLU A 110 -49.72 -17.19 17.37
N LEU A 111 -50.09 -18.39 17.83
CA LEU A 111 -51.11 -18.89 18.75
C LEU A 111 -50.64 -20.34 19.09
N ARG A 112 -50.63 -20.72 20.36
CA ARG A 112 -50.59 -22.15 20.74
C ARG A 112 -51.61 -22.36 21.85
N VAL A 113 -52.76 -22.90 21.47
CA VAL A 113 -53.57 -23.91 22.18
C VAL A 113 -54.44 -24.60 21.15
#